data_AF-A0A7C4CZU4-F1
#
_entry.id   AF-A0A7C4CZU4-F1
#
_cell.length_a   1.000
_cell.length_b   1.000
_cell.length_c   1.000
_cell.angle_alpha   90.00
_cell.angle_beta   90.00
_cell.angle_gamma   90.00
#
_symmetry.space_group_name_H-M   'P 1'
#
loop_
_entity.id
_entity.type
_entity.pdbx_description
1 polymer ?
#
loop_
_entity_poly.entity_id
_entity_poly.type
_entity_poly.pdbx_seq_one_letter_code
_entity_poly.pdbx_strand_id
1 'polypeptide(L)'
;MKILRDSYYREAKRLGFRSRAALKLLEISNRYHIIKEGDVVLDLGAAPGGWLQVARSIVGEKGKVIGIDISQIRPLDYENVFFIKGDIRDSNIIKKIIELSNGPVDVILSDIAPKFTGIHELDHARQIAISKYIISL
;
A
#
# COMPACT_ATOMS: atom_id res chain seq x y z
N MET A 1 1.85 -29.60 7.20
CA MET A 1 0.73 -28.79 6.67
C MET A 1 1.30 -27.56 5.94
N LYS A 2 1.64 -27.65 4.64
CA LYS A 2 2.43 -26.64 3.89
C LYS A 2 1.73 -26.13 2.61
N ILE A 3 0.41 -26.36 2.49
CA ILE A 3 -0.36 -26.24 1.22
C ILE A 3 -1.03 -24.86 1.06
N LEU A 4 -1.33 -24.14 2.15
CA LEU A 4 -2.00 -22.82 2.12
C LEU A 4 -1.13 -21.64 1.63
N ARG A 5 0.20 -21.72 1.74
CA ARG A 5 1.07 -20.62 1.27
C ARG A 5 1.03 -20.43 -0.24
N ASP A 6 0.72 -21.51 -0.97
CA ASP A 6 0.90 -21.57 -2.40
C ASP A 6 -0.38 -21.26 -3.18
N SER A 7 -1.58 -21.48 -2.62
CA SER A 7 -2.84 -21.19 -3.32
C SER A 7 -3.01 -19.69 -3.59
N TYR A 8 -2.87 -18.83 -2.57
CA TYR A 8 -3.00 -17.38 -2.73
C TYR A 8 -1.89 -16.77 -3.58
N TYR A 9 -0.68 -17.34 -3.51
CA TYR A 9 0.42 -16.90 -4.36
C TYR A 9 0.15 -17.26 -5.83
N ARG A 10 -0.24 -18.51 -6.11
CA ARG A 10 -0.62 -18.95 -7.45
C ARG A 10 -1.80 -18.17 -8.00
N GLU A 11 -2.80 -17.89 -7.17
CA GLU A 11 -3.97 -17.13 -7.56
C GLU A 11 -3.63 -15.68 -7.87
N ALA A 12 -2.86 -15.01 -7.00
CA ALA A 12 -2.37 -13.66 -7.27
C ALA A 12 -1.58 -13.60 -8.58
N LYS A 13 -0.68 -14.57 -8.81
CA LYS A 13 0.09 -14.66 -10.05
C LYS A 13 -0.81 -14.91 -11.27
N ARG A 14 -1.82 -15.78 -11.16
CA ARG A 14 -2.81 -16.06 -12.21
C ARG A 14 -3.59 -14.81 -12.60
N LEU A 15 -3.89 -13.95 -11.62
CA LEU A 15 -4.55 -12.66 -11.81
C LEU A 15 -3.58 -11.52 -12.19
N GLY A 16 -2.29 -11.79 -12.34
CA GLY A 16 -1.29 -10.79 -12.73
C GLY A 16 -0.84 -9.84 -11.60
N PHE A 17 -1.16 -10.14 -10.35
CA PHE A 17 -0.73 -9.36 -9.20
C PHE A 17 0.72 -9.67 -8.78
N ARG A 18 1.43 -8.64 -8.33
CA ARG A 18 2.83 -8.71 -7.89
C ARG A 18 3.00 -9.33 -6.51
N SER A 19 1.94 -9.38 -5.71
CA SER A 19 1.96 -10.02 -4.40
C SER A 19 0.59 -10.60 -4.06
N ARG A 20 0.60 -11.63 -3.21
CA ARG A 20 -0.63 -12.15 -2.60
C ARG A 20 -1.34 -11.14 -1.70
N ALA A 21 -0.65 -10.08 -1.27
CA ALA A 21 -1.27 -9.03 -0.46
C ALA A 21 -2.36 -8.29 -1.25
N ALA A 22 -2.23 -8.20 -2.58
CA ALA A 22 -3.26 -7.66 -3.46
C ALA A 22 -4.64 -8.29 -3.20
N LEU A 23 -4.70 -9.61 -2.98
CA LEU A 23 -5.95 -10.32 -2.70
C LEU A 23 -6.60 -9.85 -1.40
N LYS A 24 -5.82 -9.42 -0.39
CA LYS A 24 -6.35 -8.86 0.86
C LYS A 24 -7.08 -7.55 0.58
N LEU A 25 -6.43 -6.61 -0.10
CA LEU A 25 -7.04 -5.31 -0.40
C LEU A 25 -8.25 -5.47 -1.31
N LEU A 26 -8.18 -6.38 -2.29
CA LEU A 26 -9.30 -6.68 -3.16
C LEU A 26 -10.51 -7.19 -2.35
N GLU A 27 -10.31 -8.11 -1.41
CA GLU A 27 -11.38 -8.59 -0.53
C GLU A 27 -11.95 -7.47 0.37
N ILE A 28 -11.07 -6.66 0.98
CA ILE A 28 -11.46 -5.53 1.84
C ILE A 28 -12.28 -4.51 1.04
N SER A 29 -11.80 -4.08 -0.12
CA SER A 29 -12.49 -3.10 -0.96
C SER A 29 -13.81 -3.63 -1.50
N ASN A 30 -13.88 -4.91 -1.90
CA ASN A 30 -15.15 -5.51 -2.35
C ASN A 30 -16.18 -5.61 -1.22
N ARG A 31 -15.75 -5.81 0.02
CA ARG A 31 -16.68 -5.92 1.17
C ARG A 31 -17.12 -4.57 1.69
N TYR A 32 -16.19 -3.63 1.80
CA TYR A 32 -16.40 -2.39 2.55
C TYR A 32 -16.42 -1.12 1.67
N HIS A 33 -16.13 -1.24 0.37
CA HIS A 33 -16.17 -0.13 -0.59
C HIS A 33 -15.33 1.08 -0.13
N ILE A 34 -14.16 0.79 0.44
CA ILE A 34 -13.27 1.80 1.05
C ILE A 34 -12.52 2.67 0.02
N ILE A 35 -12.53 2.29 -1.26
CA ILE A 35 -11.95 3.05 -2.37
C ILE A 35 -13.02 3.16 -3.44
N LYS A 36 -13.15 4.34 -4.06
CA LYS A 36 -14.12 4.66 -5.11
C LYS A 36 -13.42 5.14 -6.37
N GLU A 37 -14.15 5.13 -7.48
CA GLU A 37 -13.69 5.71 -8.74
C GLU A 37 -13.40 7.21 -8.54
N GLY A 38 -12.23 7.66 -9.00
CA GLY A 38 -11.79 9.05 -8.88
C GLY A 38 -11.02 9.39 -7.61
N ASP A 39 -10.95 8.50 -6.61
CA ASP A 39 -10.22 8.77 -5.37
C ASP A 39 -8.72 9.00 -5.59
N VAL A 40 -8.14 9.84 -4.73
CA VAL A 40 -6.70 9.94 -4.50
C VAL A 40 -6.32 9.02 -3.34
N VAL A 41 -5.59 7.95 -3.64
CA VAL A 41 -5.19 6.91 -2.68
C VAL A 41 -3.70 7.00 -2.36
N LEU A 42 -3.36 7.04 -1.08
CA LEU A 42 -1.99 6.91 -0.57
C LEU A 42 -1.79 5.50 0.02
N ASP A 43 -0.83 4.74 -0.52
CA ASP A 43 -0.47 3.40 -0.06
C ASP A 43 0.88 3.41 0.67
N LEU A 44 0.85 3.22 1.98
CA LEU A 44 2.01 3.20 2.86
C LEU A 44 2.52 1.77 3.04
N GLY A 45 3.78 1.51 2.67
CA GLY A 45 4.34 0.16 2.64
C GLY A 45 4.05 -0.56 1.31
N ALA A 46 4.14 0.19 0.21
CA ALA A 46 3.62 -0.24 -1.08
C ALA A 46 4.40 -1.38 -1.75
N ALA A 47 5.62 -1.72 -1.32
CA ALA A 47 6.42 -2.74 -2.00
C ALA A 47 5.80 -4.15 -1.84
N PRO A 48 5.67 -4.95 -2.92
CA PRO A 48 6.23 -4.78 -4.28
C PRO A 48 5.26 -4.14 -5.32
N GLY A 49 4.16 -3.55 -4.87
CA GLY A 49 3.17 -2.83 -5.69
C GLY A 49 1.84 -3.55 -5.89
N GLY A 50 1.56 -4.61 -5.11
CA GLY A 50 0.31 -5.36 -5.25
C GLY A 50 -0.93 -4.56 -4.87
N TRP A 51 -0.86 -3.75 -3.82
CA TRP A 51 -1.96 -2.87 -3.40
C TRP A 51 -2.14 -1.70 -4.38
N LEU A 52 -1.04 -1.13 -4.90
CA LEU A 52 -1.09 -0.15 -5.99
C LEU A 52 -1.86 -0.66 -7.21
N GLN A 53 -1.67 -1.91 -7.62
CA GLN A 53 -2.43 -2.51 -8.75
C GLN A 53 -3.93 -2.56 -8.46
N VAL A 54 -4.31 -2.97 -7.25
CA VAL A 54 -5.72 -3.08 -6.86
C VAL A 54 -6.35 -1.70 -6.72
N ALA A 55 -5.73 -0.79 -5.97
CA ALA A 55 -6.19 0.59 -5.84
C ALA A 55 -6.36 1.23 -7.23
N ARG A 56 -5.38 1.07 -8.11
CA ARG A 56 -5.44 1.61 -9.47
C ARG A 56 -6.62 1.07 -10.29
N SER A 57 -6.92 -0.23 -10.15
CA SER A 57 -8.07 -0.82 -10.84
C SER A 57 -9.42 -0.25 -10.38
N ILE A 58 -9.51 0.20 -9.12
CA ILE A 58 -10.74 0.73 -8.52
C ILE A 58 -10.90 2.23 -8.80
N VAL A 59 -9.84 3.02 -8.64
CA VAL A 59 -9.92 4.48 -8.83
C VAL A 59 -10.06 4.90 -10.29
N GLY A 60 -9.74 4.00 -11.23
CA GLY A 60 -9.86 4.24 -12.67
C GLY A 60 -8.85 5.27 -13.20
N GLU A 61 -9.08 5.76 -14.42
CA GLU A 61 -8.21 6.75 -15.09
C GLU A 61 -8.28 8.14 -14.44
N LYS A 62 -9.40 8.46 -13.79
CA LYS A 62 -9.65 9.78 -13.19
C LYS A 62 -9.05 9.94 -11.79
N GLY A 63 -8.86 8.82 -11.09
CA GLY A 63 -8.25 8.83 -9.76
C GLY A 63 -6.73 8.83 -9.82
N LYS A 64 -6.11 8.78 -8.65
CA LYS A 64 -4.65 8.83 -8.51
C LYS A 64 -4.20 7.88 -7.41
N VAL A 65 -3.11 7.15 -7.63
CA VAL A 65 -2.53 6.28 -6.61
C VAL A 65 -1.08 6.68 -6.36
N ILE A 66 -0.73 6.89 -5.10
CA ILE A 66 0.62 7.26 -4.66
C ILE A 66 1.11 6.19 -3.71
N GLY A 67 2.18 5.49 -4.06
CA GLY A 67 2.82 4.48 -3.23
C GLY A 67 4.09 4.98 -2.57
N ILE A 68 4.28 4.65 -1.29
CA ILE A 68 5.51 4.94 -0.54
C ILE A 68 6.07 3.65 0.04
N ASP A 69 7.36 3.40 -0.18
CA ASP A 69 8.09 2.34 0.50
C ASP A 69 9.58 2.67 0.61
N ILE A 70 10.24 2.15 1.63
CA ILE A 70 11.71 2.22 1.76
C ILE A 70 12.42 1.38 0.67
N SER A 71 11.72 0.37 0.14
CA SER A 71 12.20 -0.57 -0.87
C SER A 71 11.74 -0.14 -2.26
N GLN A 72 12.62 -0.27 -3.26
CA GLN A 72 12.26 0.05 -4.64
C GLN A 72 11.25 -0.98 -5.19
N ILE A 73 10.27 -0.52 -5.97
CA ILE A 73 9.41 -1.39 -6.78
C ILE A 73 9.74 -1.29 -8.27
N ARG A 74 9.35 -2.30 -9.04
CA ARG A 74 9.31 -2.20 -10.50
C ARG A 74 8.24 -1.16 -10.91
N PRO A 75 8.43 -0.32 -11.94
CA PRO A 75 7.37 0.58 -12.41
C PRO A 75 6.11 -0.18 -12.84
N LEU A 76 4.91 0.37 -12.58
CA LEU A 76 3.62 -0.23 -12.96
C LEU A 76 3.08 0.28 -14.31
N ASP A 77 3.79 1.20 -14.97
CA ASP A 77 3.49 1.74 -16.31
C ASP A 77 2.06 2.29 -16.46
N TYR A 78 1.53 2.94 -15.42
CA TYR A 78 0.28 3.72 -15.45
C TYR A 78 0.58 5.19 -15.21
N GLU A 79 -0.04 6.08 -15.99
CA GLU A 79 0.20 7.53 -15.92
C GLU A 79 -0.20 8.16 -14.57
N ASN A 80 -1.20 7.58 -13.90
CA ASN A 80 -1.75 8.06 -12.64
C ASN A 80 -1.34 7.20 -11.42
N VAL A 81 -0.30 6.37 -11.55
CA VAL A 81 0.32 5.65 -10.42
C VAL A 81 1.72 6.18 -10.20
N PHE A 82 1.93 6.79 -9.05
CA PHE A 82 3.20 7.37 -8.63
C PHE A 82 3.81 6.53 -7.53
N PHE A 83 5.13 6.43 -7.52
CA PHE A 83 5.86 5.74 -6.46
C PHE A 83 7.02 6.60 -5.99
N ILE A 84 7.13 6.77 -4.67
CA ILE A 84 8.27 7.44 -4.04
C ILE A 84 8.98 6.42 -3.16
N LYS A 85 10.26 6.20 -3.45
CA LYS A 85 11.13 5.47 -2.53
C LYS A 85 11.52 6.40 -1.39
N GLY A 86 11.12 6.05 -0.16
CA GLY A 86 11.42 6.87 1.01
C GLY A 86 10.82 6.34 2.29
N ASP A 87 11.26 6.92 3.40
CA ASP A 87 10.66 6.68 4.72
C ASP A 87 9.58 7.72 4.96
N ILE A 88 8.37 7.28 5.30
CA ILE A 88 7.23 8.17 5.58
C ILE A 88 7.51 9.12 6.77
N ARG A 89 8.49 8.79 7.62
CA ARG A 89 8.92 9.64 8.73
C ARG A 89 9.76 10.85 8.31
N ASP A 90 10.21 10.90 7.06
CA ASP A 90 10.92 12.05 6.52
C ASP A 90 9.93 13.14 6.06
N SER A 91 10.03 14.31 6.68
CA SER A 91 9.23 15.49 6.33
C SER A 91 9.32 15.89 4.85
N ASN A 92 10.43 15.60 4.17
CA ASN A 92 10.57 15.86 2.74
C ASN A 92 9.73 14.90 1.89
N ILE A 93 9.55 13.66 2.34
CA ILE A 93 8.65 12.69 1.70
C ILE A 93 7.21 13.14 1.84
N ILE A 94 6.82 13.61 3.02
CA ILE A 94 5.48 14.17 3.27
C ILE A 94 5.19 15.34 2.33
N LYS A 95 6.14 16.29 2.19
CA LYS A 95 6.00 17.42 1.24
C LYS A 95 5.79 16.95 -0.19
N LYS A 96 6.56 15.96 -0.65
CA LYS A 96 6.41 15.38 -1.99
C LYS A 96 5.05 14.70 -2.19
N ILE A 97 4.53 14.02 -1.16
CA ILE A 97 3.19 13.41 -1.22
C ILE A 97 2.13 14.48 -1.38
N ILE A 98 2.19 15.56 -0.60
CA ILE A 98 1.22 16.67 -0.67
C ILE A 98 1.27 17.35 -2.05
N GLU A 99 2.47 17.57 -2.59
CA GLU A 99 2.64 18.13 -3.93
C GLU A 99 2.07 17.21 -5.01
N LEU A 100 2.37 15.90 -4.93
CA LEU A 100 1.88 14.91 -5.89
C LEU A 100 0.37 14.66 -5.79
N SER A 101 -0.21 14.70 -4.58
CA SER A 101 -1.65 14.52 -4.40
C SER A 101 -2.42 15.63 -5.11
N ASN A 102 -1.88 16.86 -5.10
CA ASN A 102 -2.48 18.05 -5.70
C ASN A 102 -3.92 18.28 -5.18
N GLY A 103 -4.09 18.09 -3.87
CA GLY A 103 -5.39 18.08 -3.21
C GLY A 103 -5.42 17.16 -1.99
N PRO A 104 -6.58 17.03 -1.33
CA PRO A 104 -6.76 16.07 -0.25
C PRO A 104 -6.54 14.63 -0.75
N VAL A 105 -6.09 13.78 0.16
CA VAL A 105 -6.05 12.32 -0.05
C VAL A 105 -7.35 11.76 0.51
N ASP A 106 -8.10 11.03 -0.32
CA ASP A 106 -9.40 10.46 0.07
C ASP A 106 -9.23 9.20 0.92
N VAL A 107 -8.19 8.40 0.62
CA VAL A 107 -7.94 7.11 1.29
C VAL A 107 -6.45 6.94 1.59
N ILE A 108 -6.13 6.61 2.85
CA ILE A 108 -4.80 6.18 3.27
C ILE A 108 -4.85 4.69 3.60
N LEU A 109 -4.05 3.90 2.90
CA LEU A 109 -3.84 2.48 3.13
C LEU A 109 -2.50 2.26 3.83
N SER A 110 -2.42 1.25 4.70
CA SER A 110 -1.15 0.83 5.28
C SER A 110 -1.07 -0.68 5.48
N ASP A 111 -0.04 -1.30 4.90
CA ASP A 111 0.43 -2.66 5.23
C ASP A 111 1.86 -2.60 5.82
N ILE A 112 2.22 -1.47 6.46
CA ILE A 112 3.56 -1.30 7.07
C ILE A 112 3.71 -2.22 8.27
N ALA A 113 4.77 -3.02 8.24
CA ALA A 113 5.27 -3.78 9.37
C ALA A 113 6.74 -3.39 9.66
N PRO A 114 7.13 -3.28 10.94
CA PRO A 114 8.53 -3.08 11.30
C PRO A 114 9.35 -4.34 10.98
N LYS A 115 10.68 -4.20 10.97
CA LYS A 115 11.55 -5.38 10.97
C LYS A 115 11.36 -6.16 12.27
N PHE A 116 10.89 -7.40 12.14
CA PHE A 116 10.72 -8.32 13.26
C PHE A 116 12.08 -8.69 13.85
N THR A 117 12.15 -8.62 15.17
CA THR A 117 13.30 -9.03 15.98
C THR A 117 13.15 -10.48 16.45
N GLY A 118 11.93 -11.01 16.45
CA GLY A 118 11.60 -12.30 17.04
C GLY A 118 11.21 -12.19 18.53
N ILE A 119 11.37 -11.01 19.14
CA ILE A 119 10.89 -10.72 20.49
C ILE A 119 9.48 -10.16 20.38
N HIS A 120 8.50 -10.96 20.77
CA HIS A 120 7.08 -10.66 20.54
C HIS A 120 6.66 -9.31 21.14
N GLU A 121 7.06 -9.03 22.39
CA GLU A 121 6.70 -7.78 23.07
C GLU A 121 7.26 -6.56 22.34
N LEU A 122 8.52 -6.65 21.89
CA LEU A 122 9.17 -5.55 21.17
C LEU A 122 8.57 -5.35 19.78
N ASP A 123 8.30 -6.43 19.06
CA ASP A 123 7.71 -6.38 17.72
C ASP A 123 6.28 -5.81 17.77
N HIS A 124 5.49 -6.22 18.78
CA HIS A 124 4.16 -5.65 19.03
C HIS A 124 4.23 -4.16 19.38
N ALA A 125 5.13 -3.76 20.28
CA ALA A 125 5.31 -2.35 20.65
C ALA A 125 5.71 -1.49 19.43
N ARG A 126 6.60 -2.00 18.57
CA ARG A 126 7.00 -1.34 17.32
C ARG A 126 5.84 -1.21 16.34
N GLN A 127 5.00 -2.24 16.21
CA GLN A 127 3.83 -2.19 15.35
C GLN A 127 2.84 -1.12 15.84
N ILE A 128 2.58 -1.03 17.14
CA ILE A 128 1.73 0.02 17.71
C ILE A 128 2.33 1.41 17.44
N ALA A 129 3.62 1.57 17.65
CA ALA A 129 4.29 2.85 17.46
C ALA A 129 4.18 3.35 16.02
N ILE A 130 4.43 2.49 15.03
CA ILE A 130 4.31 2.89 13.62
C ILE A 130 2.86 3.15 13.21
N SER A 131 1.90 2.36 13.68
CA SER A 131 0.48 2.60 13.40
C SER A 131 0.00 3.93 14.00
N LYS A 132 0.42 4.27 15.22
CA LYS A 132 0.12 5.57 15.84
C LYS A 132 0.70 6.74 15.05
N TYR A 133 1.94 6.58 14.55
CA TYR A 133 2.56 7.60 13.69
C TYR A 133 1.75 7.83 12.42
N ILE A 134 1.32 6.76 11.74
CA ILE A 134 0.53 6.84 10.51
C ILE A 134 -0.82 7.54 10.73
N ILE A 135 -1.49 7.27 11.85
CA ILE A 135 -2.77 7.92 12.20
C ILE A 135 -2.60 9.43 12.46
N SER A 136 -1.39 9.87 12.82
CA SER A 136 -1.09 11.29 13.10
C SER A 136 -0.61 12.10 11.89
N LEU A 137 -0.51 11.48 10.71
CA LEU A 137 -0.19 12.17 9.44
C LEU A 137 -1.33 13.08 9.00
#